data_AF-A0A3D1L2C2-F1
#
_entry.id   AF-A0A3D1L2C2-F1
#
_cell.length_a   1.000
_cell.length_b   1.000
_cell.length_c   1.000
_cell.angle_alpha   90.00
_cell.angle_beta   90.00
_cell.angle_gamma   90.00
#
_symmetry.space_group_name_H-M   'P 1'
#
loop_
_entity.id
_entity.type
_entity.pdbx_description
1 polymer ?
#
loop_
_entity_poly.entity_id
_entity_poly.type
_entity_poly.pdbx_seq_one_letter_code
_entity_poly.pdbx_strand_id
1 'polypeptide(L)'
;MIFKILHVILLASVKYFITLPYAMLIGLNYGQALISVLVGGIGGFLFFYYLSHKVIVAFHIVKPRICKMMPESFKSRFRIFCNRFAQKEPAKIFSRKSRFISRIKSTYGFWGIIIATPFVLSIPIGAFLMSRYYAHRRHIVPFMILSIVSWAAVLTGVVHIFPRVFF
;
A
#
# COMPACT_ATOMS: atom_id res chain seq x y z
N MET A 1 -0.03 -18.62 22.26
CA MET A 1 -0.42 -17.18 22.27
C MET A 1 0.44 -16.32 21.36
N ILE A 2 1.77 -16.31 21.53
CA ILE A 2 2.69 -15.44 20.76
C ILE A 2 2.58 -15.64 19.25
N PHE A 3 2.52 -16.88 18.77
CA PHE A 3 2.38 -17.18 17.33
C PHE A 3 1.10 -16.62 16.72
N LYS A 4 -0.02 -16.65 17.47
CA LYS A 4 -1.31 -16.11 17.03
C LYS A 4 -1.22 -14.58 16.84
N ILE A 5 -0.60 -13.89 17.79
CA ILE A 5 -0.38 -12.44 17.74
C ILE A 5 0.51 -12.07 16.55
N LEU A 6 1.64 -12.77 16.38
CA LEU A 6 2.57 -12.53 15.27
C LEU A 6 1.87 -12.72 13.91
N HIS A 7 1.08 -13.78 13.76
CA HIS A 7 0.31 -14.02 12.55
C HIS A 7 -0.70 -12.90 12.26
N VAL A 8 -1.40 -12.40 13.27
CA VAL A 8 -2.33 -11.26 13.13
C VAL A 8 -1.60 -9.98 12.73
N ILE A 9 -0.42 -9.70 13.30
CA ILE A 9 0.41 -8.53 12.96
C ILE A 9 0.83 -8.59 11.48
N LEU A 10 1.32 -9.75 11.02
CA LEU A 10 1.71 -9.95 9.63
C LEU A 10 0.51 -9.81 8.69
N LEU A 11 -0.63 -10.41 9.04
CA LEU A 11 -1.84 -10.29 8.24
C LEU A 11 -2.33 -8.84 8.18
N ALA A 12 -2.23 -8.09 9.29
CA ALA A 12 -2.63 -6.68 9.37
C ALA A 12 -1.79 -5.79 8.46
N SER A 13 -0.51 -6.12 8.29
CA SER A 13 0.39 -5.42 7.37
C SER A 13 -0.01 -5.54 5.89
N VAL A 14 -0.78 -6.58 5.52
CA VAL A 14 -1.18 -6.86 4.13
C VAL A 14 -2.67 -6.58 3.91
N LYS A 15 -3.54 -7.10 4.79
CA LYS A 15 -5.00 -7.12 4.67
C LYS A 15 -5.69 -6.58 5.94
N TYR A 16 -5.39 -5.33 6.27
CA TYR A 16 -5.86 -4.64 7.48
C TYR A 16 -7.35 -4.79 7.81
N PHE A 17 -8.25 -4.68 6.83
CA PHE A 17 -9.70 -4.73 7.08
C PHE A 17 -10.17 -6.09 7.65
N ILE A 18 -9.57 -7.20 7.20
CA ILE A 18 -10.00 -8.56 7.54
C ILE A 18 -9.42 -9.02 8.88
N THR A 19 -8.36 -8.35 9.36
CA THR A 19 -7.55 -8.89 10.45
C THR A 19 -8.18 -8.77 11.82
N LEU A 20 -8.97 -7.74 12.06
CA LEU A 20 -9.66 -7.56 13.34
C LEU A 20 -10.76 -8.63 13.55
N PRO A 21 -11.66 -8.87 12.57
CA PRO A 21 -12.55 -10.03 12.58
C PRO A 21 -11.81 -11.37 12.76
N TYR A 22 -10.73 -11.55 12.00
CA TYR A 22 -9.97 -12.80 12.01
C TYR A 22 -9.25 -13.07 13.34
N ALA A 23 -8.73 -12.03 13.99
CA ALA A 23 -8.10 -12.14 15.30
C ALA A 23 -9.09 -12.62 16.38
N MET A 24 -10.35 -12.17 16.29
CA MET A 24 -11.41 -12.60 17.20
C MET A 24 -11.81 -14.06 16.94
N LEU A 25 -11.91 -14.49 15.68
CA LEU A 25 -12.16 -15.89 15.32
C LEU A 25 -11.07 -16.85 15.85
N ILE A 26 -9.82 -16.38 15.95
CA ILE A 26 -8.71 -17.15 16.53
C ILE A 26 -8.77 -17.21 18.07
N GLY A 27 -9.70 -16.49 18.69
CA GLY A 27 -9.89 -16.41 20.13
C GLY A 27 -8.92 -15.47 20.85
N LEU A 28 -8.43 -14.41 20.18
CA LEU A 28 -7.69 -13.36 20.89
C LEU A 28 -8.66 -12.51 21.72
N ASN A 29 -8.21 -12.09 22.91
CA ASN A 29 -8.90 -11.05 23.65
C ASN A 29 -8.98 -9.77 22.81
N TYR A 30 -10.13 -9.10 22.82
CA TYR A 30 -10.42 -7.91 22.06
C TYR A 30 -9.30 -6.85 22.13
N GLY A 31 -8.80 -6.55 23.34
CA GLY A 31 -7.71 -5.58 23.50
C GLY A 31 -6.40 -6.02 22.85
N GLN A 32 -6.06 -7.31 22.95
CA GLN A 32 -4.88 -7.87 22.30
C GLN A 32 -5.02 -7.87 20.77
N ALA A 33 -6.22 -8.17 20.26
CA ALA A 33 -6.53 -8.10 18.83
C ALA A 33 -6.38 -6.66 18.30
N LEU A 34 -6.96 -5.68 18.99
CA LEU A 34 -6.89 -4.27 18.61
C LEU A 34 -5.44 -3.75 18.57
N ILE A 35 -4.66 -4.00 19.63
CA ILE A 35 -3.25 -3.60 19.69
C ILE A 35 -2.46 -4.27 18.57
N SER A 36 -2.67 -5.57 18.34
CA SER A 36 -1.96 -6.32 17.28
C SER A 36 -2.26 -5.77 15.88
N VAL A 37 -3.53 -5.42 15.62
CA VAL A 37 -3.96 -4.85 14.35
C VAL A 37 -3.39 -3.46 14.14
N LEU A 38 -3.42 -2.59 15.15
CA LEU A 38 -2.82 -1.24 15.07
C LEU A 38 -1.31 -1.30 14.85
N VAL A 39 -0.60 -2.12 15.63
CA VAL A 39 0.86 -2.30 15.50
C VAL A 39 1.21 -2.86 14.13
N GLY A 40 0.49 -3.89 13.65
CA GLY A 40 0.72 -4.46 12.33
C GLY A 40 0.34 -3.53 11.18
N GLY A 41 -0.73 -2.74 11.33
CA GLY A 41 -1.15 -1.76 10.33
C GLY A 41 -0.16 -0.60 10.19
N ILE A 42 0.22 0.03 11.31
CA ILE A 42 1.19 1.14 11.32
C ILE A 42 2.57 0.63 10.91
N GLY A 43 3.05 -0.45 11.54
CA GLY A 43 4.36 -1.03 11.25
C GLY A 43 4.46 -1.53 9.80
N GLY A 44 3.42 -2.21 9.30
CA GLY A 44 3.32 -2.64 7.92
C GLY A 44 3.35 -1.47 6.94
N PHE A 45 2.54 -0.44 7.18
CA PHE A 45 2.53 0.75 6.34
C PHE A 45 3.91 1.41 6.26
N LEU A 46 4.56 1.64 7.41
CA LEU A 46 5.90 2.23 7.46
C LEU A 46 6.92 1.37 6.71
N PHE A 47 6.92 0.07 6.98
CA PHE A 47 7.80 -0.89 6.30
C PHE A 47 7.64 -0.82 4.78
N PHE A 48 6.41 -0.96 4.27
CA PHE A 48 6.15 -0.93 2.83
C PHE A 48 6.37 0.45 2.22
N TYR A 49 6.14 1.54 2.96
CA TYR A 49 6.35 2.90 2.47
C TYR A 49 7.84 3.18 2.21
N TYR A 50 8.70 2.87 3.19
CA TYR A 50 10.13 3.04 3.05
C TYR A 50 10.74 2.03 2.07
N LEU A 51 10.26 0.77 2.10
CA LEU A 51 10.69 -0.25 1.13
C LEU A 51 10.35 0.18 -0.30
N SER A 52 9.14 0.67 -0.53
CA SER A 52 8.69 1.13 -1.85
C SER A 52 9.54 2.28 -2.37
N HIS A 53 9.87 3.26 -1.51
CA HIS A 53 10.76 4.35 -1.90
C HIS A 53 12.13 3.82 -2.36
N LYS A 54 12.74 2.91 -1.58
CA LYS A 54 14.02 2.28 -1.95
C LYS A 54 13.91 1.46 -3.23
N VAL A 55 12.83 0.68 -3.40
CA VAL A 55 12.59 -0.12 -4.61
C VAL A 55 12.46 0.76 -5.83
N ILE A 56 11.73 1.89 -5.75
CA ILE A 56 11.57 2.82 -6.88
C ILE A 56 12.92 3.42 -7.29
N VAL A 57 13.74 3.84 -6.32
CA VAL A 57 15.08 4.38 -6.59
C VAL A 57 16.01 3.30 -7.14
N ALA A 58 16.02 2.10 -6.52
CA ALA A 58 16.80 0.96 -6.99
C ALA A 58 16.40 0.57 -8.42
N PHE A 59 15.11 0.55 -8.74
CA PHE A 59 14.62 0.28 -10.09
C PHE A 59 15.14 1.32 -11.07
N HIS A 60 15.22 2.60 -10.70
CA HIS A 60 15.78 3.64 -11.56
C HIS A 60 17.28 3.44 -11.84
N ILE A 61 18.05 2.95 -10.86
CA ILE A 61 19.50 2.70 -10.95
C ILE A 61 19.82 1.39 -11.69
N VAL A 62 19.05 0.33 -11.42
CA VAL A 62 19.28 -1.03 -11.95
C VAL A 62 18.85 -1.15 -13.41
N LYS A 63 17.84 -0.40 -13.83
CA LYS A 63 17.28 -0.39 -15.19
C LYS A 63 18.28 -0.16 -16.33
N PRO A 64 19.19 0.83 -16.29
CA PRO A 64 20.22 0.99 -17.33
C PRO A 64 21.26 -0.14 -17.34
N ARG A 65 21.51 -0.80 -16.19
CA ARG A 65 22.41 -1.96 -16.12
C ARG A 65 21.78 -3.21 -16.71
N ILE A 66 20.50 -3.48 -16.42
CA ILE A 66 19.79 -4.63 -16.98
C ILE A 66 19.71 -4.56 -18.51
N CYS A 67 19.41 -3.39 -19.09
CA CYS A 67 19.39 -3.26 -20.57
C CYS A 67 20.80 -3.43 -21.20
N LYS A 68 21.89 -3.21 -20.46
CA LYS A 68 23.28 -3.46 -20.94
C LYS A 68 23.74 -4.90 -20.77
N MET A 69 23.21 -5.63 -19.79
CA MET A 69 23.63 -6.99 -19.43
C MET A 69 22.75 -8.08 -20.08
N MET A 70 21.73 -7.71 -20.84
CA MET A 70 20.76 -8.64 -21.44
C MET A 70 21.32 -9.30 -22.72
N PRO A 71 21.27 -10.63 -22.85
CA PRO A 71 21.72 -11.34 -24.06
C PRO A 71 20.83 -11.05 -25.28
N GLU A 72 21.42 -11.10 -26.48
CA GLU A 72 20.78 -10.74 -27.77
C GLU A 72 19.46 -11.49 -28.03
N SER A 73 19.31 -12.74 -27.56
CA SER A 73 18.08 -13.54 -27.75
C SER A 73 16.84 -12.96 -27.05
N PHE A 74 17.00 -12.28 -25.91
CA PHE A 74 15.89 -11.66 -25.17
C PHE A 74 15.67 -10.19 -25.56
N LYS A 75 16.66 -9.60 -26.21
CA LYS A 75 16.68 -8.20 -26.63
C LYS A 75 15.56 -7.87 -27.61
N SER A 76 15.15 -8.79 -28.50
CA SER A 76 14.06 -8.52 -29.46
C SER A 76 12.68 -8.43 -28.79
N ARG A 77 12.41 -9.30 -27.81
CA ARG A 77 11.13 -9.35 -27.06
C ARG A 77 11.00 -8.19 -26.08
N PHE A 78 12.11 -7.77 -25.46
CA PHE A 78 12.15 -6.61 -24.55
C PHE A 78 12.62 -5.30 -25.21
N ARG A 79 12.85 -5.27 -26.54
CA ARG A 79 13.28 -4.07 -27.28
C ARG A 79 12.32 -2.90 -27.11
N ILE A 80 11.02 -3.20 -27.11
CA ILE A 80 9.94 -2.21 -26.92
C ILE A 80 9.97 -1.65 -25.49
N PHE A 81 10.28 -2.49 -24.50
CA PHE A 81 10.40 -2.08 -23.10
C PHE A 81 11.65 -1.21 -22.94
N CYS A 82 12.87 -1.68 -23.31
CA CYS A 82 14.08 -0.86 -23.25
C CYS A 82 13.99 0.42 -24.10
N ASN A 83 13.37 0.43 -25.30
CA ASN A 83 13.19 1.65 -26.10
C ASN A 83 12.17 2.64 -25.51
N ARG A 84 11.03 2.16 -24.97
CA ARG A 84 10.08 3.03 -24.22
C ARG A 84 10.68 3.61 -22.94
N PHE A 85 11.83 3.11 -22.50
CA PHE A 85 12.48 3.53 -21.27
C PHE A 85 13.82 4.25 -21.44
N ALA A 86 14.50 4.06 -22.58
CA ALA A 86 15.69 4.81 -22.97
C ALA A 86 15.33 6.21 -23.48
N GLN A 87 14.17 6.35 -24.13
CA GLN A 87 13.64 7.67 -24.43
C GLN A 87 12.92 8.21 -23.20
N LYS A 88 13.46 9.30 -22.62
CA LYS A 88 12.67 10.29 -21.90
C LYS A 88 11.71 10.94 -22.90
N GLU A 89 10.75 10.20 -23.43
CA GLU A 89 9.67 10.81 -24.19
C GLU A 89 8.99 11.80 -23.24
N PRO A 90 8.92 13.11 -23.58
CA PRO A 90 8.17 14.07 -22.79
C PRO A 90 6.75 13.50 -22.65
N ALA A 91 6.27 13.42 -21.41
CA ALA A 91 5.00 12.79 -21.10
C ALA A 91 3.94 13.31 -22.09
N LYS A 92 3.40 12.44 -22.97
CA LYS A 92 2.39 12.87 -23.93
C LYS A 92 1.20 13.43 -23.15
N ILE A 93 1.10 14.76 -23.15
CA ILE A 93 0.21 15.58 -22.31
C ILE A 93 -1.27 15.29 -22.63
N PHE A 94 -1.55 14.53 -23.71
CA PHE A 94 -2.88 14.39 -24.28
C PHE A 94 -3.28 12.95 -24.67
N SER A 95 -2.87 11.93 -23.92
CA SER A 95 -3.52 10.61 -24.03
C SER A 95 -4.81 10.57 -23.19
N ARG A 96 -5.91 9.97 -23.70
CA ARG A 96 -7.16 9.77 -22.94
C ARG A 96 -6.90 9.13 -21.56
N LYS A 97 -5.94 8.20 -21.48
CA LYS A 97 -5.49 7.57 -20.23
C LYS A 97 -4.75 8.54 -19.30
N SER A 98 -3.94 9.44 -19.85
CA SER A 98 -3.25 10.51 -19.09
C SER A 98 -4.23 11.53 -18.51
N ARG A 99 -5.25 11.92 -19.30
CA ARG A 99 -6.30 12.85 -18.85
C ARG A 99 -7.20 12.23 -17.77
N PHE A 100 -7.48 10.93 -17.87
CA PHE A 100 -8.22 10.19 -16.84
C PHE A 100 -7.44 10.08 -15.53
N ILE A 101 -6.14 9.72 -15.59
CA ILE A 101 -5.25 9.70 -14.41
C ILE A 101 -5.13 11.10 -13.81
N SER A 102 -5.03 12.15 -14.63
CA SER A 102 -4.99 13.55 -14.18
C SER A 102 -6.29 13.97 -13.49
N ARG A 103 -7.47 13.61 -14.04
CA ARG A 103 -8.76 13.88 -13.40
C ARG A 103 -8.94 13.15 -12.08
N ILE A 104 -8.60 11.86 -12.00
CA ILE A 104 -8.64 11.11 -10.75
C ILE A 104 -7.70 11.73 -9.71
N LYS A 105 -6.50 12.13 -10.12
CA LYS A 105 -5.52 12.82 -9.27
C LYS A 105 -6.02 14.21 -8.82
N SER A 106 -6.74 14.92 -9.68
CA SER A 106 -7.28 16.28 -9.45
C SER A 106 -8.51 16.30 -8.56
N THR A 107 -9.38 15.28 -8.60
CA THR A 107 -10.69 15.31 -7.95
C THR A 107 -10.74 14.46 -6.67
N TYR A 108 -10.00 13.34 -6.61
CA TYR A 108 -10.01 12.41 -5.46
C TYR A 108 -8.62 12.17 -4.83
N GLY A 109 -7.57 12.75 -5.40
CA GLY A 109 -6.18 12.28 -5.27
C GLY A 109 -5.70 11.95 -3.86
N PHE A 110 -5.41 12.95 -3.03
CA PHE A 110 -4.70 12.73 -1.77
C PHE A 110 -5.59 12.10 -0.68
N TRP A 111 -6.74 12.73 -0.41
CA TRP A 111 -7.67 12.29 0.63
C TRP A 111 -8.41 11.01 0.26
N GLY A 112 -8.76 10.82 -1.01
CA GLY A 112 -9.42 9.60 -1.47
C GLY A 112 -8.52 8.39 -1.34
N ILE A 113 -7.22 8.50 -1.62
CA ILE A 113 -6.26 7.41 -1.36
C ILE A 113 -6.18 7.15 0.15
N ILE A 114 -5.99 8.17 0.98
CA ILE A 114 -5.85 7.99 2.44
C ILE A 114 -7.08 7.32 3.06
N ILE A 115 -8.29 7.71 2.66
CA ILE A 115 -9.54 7.15 3.19
C ILE A 115 -9.79 5.75 2.63
N ALA A 116 -9.52 5.53 1.33
CA ALA A 116 -9.76 4.24 0.69
C ALA A 116 -8.66 3.19 0.98
N THR A 117 -7.48 3.58 1.47
CA THR A 117 -6.36 2.64 1.69
C THR A 117 -6.72 1.57 2.71
N PRO A 118 -7.18 1.88 3.94
CA PRO A 118 -7.42 0.82 4.91
C PRO A 118 -8.61 -0.10 4.55
N PHE A 119 -9.49 0.35 3.64
CA PHE A 119 -10.73 -0.34 3.26
C PHE A 119 -10.67 -1.07 1.92
N VAL A 120 -10.13 -0.45 0.87
CA VAL A 120 -10.17 -0.94 -0.53
C VAL A 120 -8.79 -1.33 -1.05
N LEU A 121 -7.74 -0.62 -0.62
CA LEU A 121 -6.41 -0.70 -1.19
C LEU A 121 -5.43 -1.29 -0.17
N SER A 122 -5.07 -2.57 -0.31
CA SER A 122 -4.11 -3.25 0.58
C SER A 122 -2.95 -2.32 0.98
N ILE A 123 -2.60 -2.30 2.28
CA ILE A 123 -1.56 -1.42 2.84
C ILE A 123 -0.28 -1.36 1.96
N PRO A 124 0.25 -2.47 1.41
CA PRO A 124 1.42 -2.43 0.53
C PRO A 124 1.20 -1.57 -0.73
N ILE A 125 0.02 -1.68 -1.34
CA ILE A 125 -0.33 -0.95 -2.57
C ILE A 125 -0.54 0.53 -2.24
N GLY A 126 -1.23 0.84 -1.14
CA GLY A 126 -1.40 2.21 -0.67
C GLY A 126 -0.07 2.87 -0.34
N ALA A 127 0.79 2.19 0.43
CA ALA A 127 2.14 2.66 0.76
C ALA A 127 2.99 2.90 -0.51
N PHE A 128 2.92 1.99 -1.48
CA PHE A 128 3.59 2.16 -2.77
C PHE A 128 3.08 3.40 -3.52
N LEU A 129 1.75 3.57 -3.64
CA LEU A 129 1.15 4.72 -4.30
C LEU A 129 1.55 6.04 -3.62
N MET A 130 1.51 6.09 -2.29
CA MET A 130 1.88 7.27 -1.53
C MET A 130 3.36 7.62 -1.71
N SER A 131 4.25 6.62 -1.64
CA SER A 131 5.69 6.82 -1.88
C SER A 131 6.00 7.27 -3.31
N ARG A 132 5.21 6.84 -4.31
CA ARG A 132 5.43 7.20 -5.71
C ARG A 132 4.91 8.58 -6.09
N TYR A 133 3.69 8.91 -5.65
CA TYR A 133 2.99 10.10 -6.13
C TYR A 133 3.08 11.29 -5.19
N TYR A 134 3.30 11.03 -3.89
CA TYR A 134 3.22 12.07 -2.87
C TYR A 134 4.48 12.22 -2.02
N ALA A 135 5.53 11.37 -2.15
CA ALA A 135 6.71 11.36 -1.28
C ALA A 135 7.35 12.73 -0.93
N HIS A 136 7.15 13.77 -1.74
CA HIS A 136 7.60 15.13 -1.44
C HIS A 136 6.89 15.78 -0.21
N ARG A 137 5.69 15.35 0.18
CA ARG A 137 4.96 15.94 1.33
C ARG A 137 5.27 15.20 2.64
N ARG A 138 5.84 15.94 3.61
CA ARG A 138 6.22 15.39 4.93
C ARG A 138 5.04 14.89 5.78
N HIS A 139 3.84 15.42 5.56
CA HIS A 139 2.66 15.08 6.39
C HIS A 139 1.94 13.79 6.00
N ILE A 140 2.41 13.05 4.99
CA ILE A 140 1.75 11.83 4.50
C ILE A 140 1.65 10.75 5.56
N VAL A 141 2.79 10.50 6.23
CA VAL A 141 2.91 9.45 7.23
C VAL A 141 1.92 9.67 8.38
N PRO A 142 1.85 10.85 9.03
CA PRO A 142 0.88 11.06 10.10
C PRO A 142 -0.57 10.99 9.62
N PHE A 143 -0.91 11.48 8.41
CA PHE A 143 -2.27 11.33 7.89
C PHE A 143 -2.66 9.87 7.65
N MET A 144 -1.72 9.03 7.19
CA MET A 144 -1.97 7.59 7.03
C MET A 144 -2.13 6.88 8.36
N ILE A 145 -1.33 7.22 9.36
CA ILE A 145 -1.48 6.69 10.72
C ILE A 145 -2.85 7.07 11.29
N LEU A 146 -3.27 8.34 11.14
CA LEU A 146 -4.60 8.80 11.55
C LEU A 146 -5.71 8.01 10.84
N SER A 147 -5.57 7.75 9.54
CA SER A 147 -6.53 6.93 8.80
C SER A 147 -6.61 5.50 9.34
N ILE A 148 -5.47 4.85 9.59
CA ILE A 148 -5.40 3.49 10.16
C ILE A 148 -6.11 3.44 11.52
N VAL A 149 -5.86 4.42 12.39
CA VAL A 149 -6.49 4.53 13.71
C VAL A 149 -8.00 4.77 13.59
N SER A 150 -8.43 5.71 12.74
CA SER A 150 -9.86 5.98 12.50
C SER A 150 -10.59 4.73 11.99
N TRP A 151 -9.98 3.97 11.08
CA TRP A 151 -10.55 2.72 10.60
C TRP A 151 -10.55 1.61 11.65
N ALA A 152 -9.56 1.57 12.56
CA ALA A 152 -9.61 0.67 13.72
C ALA A 152 -10.83 0.96 14.60
N ALA A 153 -11.15 2.24 14.82
CA ALA A 153 -12.32 2.68 15.58
C ALA A 153 -13.64 2.31 14.89
N VAL A 154 -13.69 2.42 13.55
CA VAL A 154 -14.86 1.96 12.78
C VAL A 154 -15.03 0.44 12.90
N LEU A 155 -13.96 -0.34 12.70
CA LEU A 155 -14.00 -1.80 12.84
C LEU A 155 -14.37 -2.26 14.25
N THR A 156 -13.87 -1.55 15.26
CA THR A 156 -14.25 -1.69 16.67
C THR A 156 -15.77 -1.55 16.84
N GLY A 157 -16.33 -0.45 16.32
CA GLY A 157 -17.77 -0.19 16.38
C GLY A 157 -18.58 -1.29 15.68
N VAL A 158 -18.13 -1.73 14.51
CA VAL A 158 -18.79 -2.82 13.77
C VAL A 158 -18.80 -4.13 14.58
N VAL A 159 -17.67 -4.52 15.17
CA VAL A 159 -17.62 -5.73 16.01
C VAL A 159 -18.58 -5.62 17.20
N HIS A 160 -18.61 -4.46 17.86
CA HIS A 160 -19.46 -4.28 19.03
C HIS A 160 -20.96 -4.31 18.68
N ILE A 161 -21.33 -3.87 17.48
CA ILE A 161 -22.72 -3.89 16.99
C ILE A 161 -23.13 -5.30 16.53
N PHE A 162 -22.18 -6.10 16.02
CA PHE A 162 -22.42 -7.46 15.53
C PHE A 162 -21.72 -8.55 16.39
N PRO A 163 -21.99 -8.64 17.70
CA PRO A 163 -21.33 -9.61 18.57
C PRO A 163 -21.69 -11.06 18.20
N ARG A 164 -22.90 -11.30 17.65
CA ARG A 164 -23.40 -12.64 17.29
C ARG A 164 -22.73 -13.28 16.07
N VAL A 165 -21.90 -12.54 15.34
CA VAL A 165 -21.23 -13.07 14.13
C VAL A 165 -19.83 -13.63 14.47
N PHE A 166 -19.27 -13.22 15.62
CA PHE A 166 -17.90 -13.53 16.01
C PHE A 166 -17.79 -14.34 17.32
N PHE A 167 -18.90 -14.53 18.04
CA PHE A 167 -19.03 -15.35 19.25
C PHE A 167 -20.04 -16.47 19.05
#